data_AF-A0A922LHI9-F1
#
_entry.id   AF-A0A922LHI9-F1
#
_cell.length_a   1.000
_cell.length_b   1.000
_cell.length_c   1.000
_cell.angle_alpha   90.00
_cell.angle_beta   90.00
_cell.angle_gamma   90.00
#
_symmetry.space_group_name_H-M   'P 1'
#
loop_
_entity.id
_entity.type
_entity.pdbx_description
1 polymer ?
#
loop_
_entity_poly.entity_id
_entity_poly.type
_entity_poly.pdbx_seq_one_letter_code
_entity_poly.pdbx_strand_id
1 'polypeptide(L)'
;MPPFIIYRVSDKDVDKLGLDIAIAHMVCSLGGRVQLIGHTSWIQPYAGVPPILPNKYVDGFVIESIDLSGTNIVYEGLEFLPCLTHLRYLKMKRCIHLDDFCLSRIGRIKGLQFLDVSECPTITSKGLATLAHLKALRRLIVSGNPQIEDKELVCLLLEDHLPKLYIDGVDYIGQLPDKSKEKILRLVSRNEKFTQAQNEETNVDKVYLIDKA
;
A
#
# COMPACT_ATOMS: atom_id res chain seq x y z
N MET A 1 25.12 4.91 20.90
CA MET A 1 24.03 5.06 19.91
C MET A 1 24.37 6.27 19.06
N PRO A 2 24.36 6.19 17.73
CA PRO A 2 24.45 7.39 16.92
C PRO A 2 23.21 8.25 17.20
N PRO A 3 23.33 9.59 17.16
CA PRO A 3 22.20 10.48 17.40
C PRO A 3 21.06 10.14 16.43
N PHE A 4 19.82 10.26 16.91
CA PHE A 4 18.61 10.21 16.09
C PHE A 4 18.66 11.38 15.09
N ILE A 5 19.38 11.21 13.98
CA ILE A 5 19.30 12.15 12.86
C ILE A 5 17.95 11.85 12.22
N ILE A 6 16.99 12.72 12.48
CA ILE A 6 15.73 12.76 11.74
C ILE A 6 16.12 13.19 10.32
N TYR A 7 16.27 12.22 9.43
CA TYR A 7 16.48 12.49 8.01
C TYR A 7 15.14 12.94 7.41
N ARG A 8 14.93 14.26 7.39
CA ARG A 8 13.82 14.92 6.69
C ARG A 8 14.34 15.49 5.38
N VAL A 9 13.60 15.29 4.30
CA VAL A 9 13.85 15.97 3.03
C VAL A 9 13.56 17.46 3.20
N SER A 10 14.50 18.34 2.84
CA SER A 10 14.26 19.79 2.84
C SER A 10 13.97 20.32 1.43
N ASP A 11 13.35 21.49 1.33
CA ASP A 11 13.11 22.14 0.03
C ASP A 11 14.42 22.34 -0.76
N LYS A 12 15.53 22.62 -0.06
CA LYS A 12 16.86 22.74 -0.68
C LYS A 12 17.35 21.43 -1.32
N ASP A 13 17.00 20.29 -0.72
CA ASP A 13 17.33 18.98 -1.29
C ASP A 13 16.51 18.73 -2.54
N VAL A 14 15.21 19.07 -2.50
CA VAL A 14 14.30 18.96 -3.64
C VAL A 14 14.75 19.86 -4.79
N ASP A 15 15.14 21.11 -4.52
CA ASP A 15 15.63 22.05 -5.53
C ASP A 15 16.91 21.56 -6.21
N LYS A 16 17.80 20.91 -5.44
CA LYS A 16 19.10 20.45 -5.94
C LYS A 16 19.03 19.09 -6.66
N LEU A 17 18.26 18.16 -6.12
CA LEU A 17 18.26 16.76 -6.54
C LEU A 17 17.02 16.40 -7.37
N GLY A 18 15.94 17.18 -7.27
CA GLY A 18 14.61 16.72 -7.62
C GLY A 18 13.99 15.87 -6.51
N LEU A 19 12.65 15.84 -6.51
CA LEU A 19 11.84 15.22 -5.46
C LEU A 19 12.16 13.73 -5.25
N ASP A 20 12.11 12.94 -6.32
CA ASP A 20 12.32 11.49 -6.28
C ASP A 20 13.72 11.13 -5.76
N ILE A 21 14.77 11.82 -6.22
CA ILE A 21 16.14 11.56 -5.76
C ILE A 21 16.28 11.96 -4.29
N ALA A 22 15.74 13.10 -3.87
CA ALA A 22 15.77 13.53 -2.47
C ALA A 22 15.07 12.52 -1.54
N ILE A 23 13.91 11.99 -1.96
CA ILE A 23 13.21 10.94 -1.22
C ILE A 23 14.01 9.64 -1.23
N ALA A 24 14.66 9.25 -2.34
CA ALA A 24 15.51 8.06 -2.38
C ALA A 24 16.67 8.14 -1.36
N HIS A 25 17.32 9.30 -1.23
CA HIS A 25 18.35 9.52 -0.21
C HIS A 25 17.79 9.33 1.20
N MET A 26 16.64 9.94 1.50
CA MET A 26 15.98 9.81 2.80
C MET A 26 15.63 8.34 3.10
N VAL A 27 14.94 7.66 2.17
CA VAL A 27 14.54 6.26 2.33
C VAL A 27 15.76 5.35 2.57
N CYS A 28 16.83 5.51 1.80
CA CYS A 28 18.03 4.69 1.96
C CYS A 28 18.79 5.03 3.25
N SER A 29 18.81 6.29 3.68
CA SER A 29 19.43 6.69 4.96
C SER A 29 18.73 6.07 6.19
N LEU A 30 17.42 5.81 6.08
CA LEU A 30 16.63 5.12 7.09
C LEU A 30 16.80 3.58 7.06
N GLY A 31 17.56 3.03 6.11
CA GLY A 31 17.69 1.59 5.91
C GLY A 31 16.60 0.98 5.01
N GLY A 32 15.74 1.81 4.42
CA GLY A 32 14.74 1.40 3.45
C GLY A 32 15.32 1.25 2.04
N ARG A 33 14.42 1.03 1.08
CA ARG A 33 14.77 0.83 -0.33
C ARG A 33 13.73 1.40 -1.27
N VAL A 34 14.17 1.75 -2.47
CA VAL A 34 13.32 2.28 -3.54
C VAL A 34 13.50 1.49 -4.83
N GLN A 35 12.48 1.51 -5.67
CA GLN A 35 12.51 0.94 -7.02
C GLN A 35 11.97 1.98 -7.99
N LEU A 36 12.64 2.11 -9.13
CA LEU A 36 12.27 3.04 -10.19
C LEU A 36 11.30 2.39 -11.19
N ILE A 37 10.54 3.21 -11.90
CA ILE A 37 9.64 2.74 -12.97
C ILE A 37 10.43 1.91 -13.98
N GLY A 38 9.90 0.72 -14.30
CA GLY A 38 10.47 -0.18 -15.31
C GLY A 38 11.73 -0.94 -14.86
N HIS A 39 12.21 -0.72 -13.63
CA HIS A 39 13.36 -1.42 -13.07
C HIS A 39 12.92 -2.60 -12.21
N THR A 40 13.54 -3.76 -12.36
CA THR A 40 13.28 -4.94 -11.51
C THR A 40 14.11 -4.94 -10.21
N SER A 41 15.18 -4.16 -10.16
CA SER A 41 16.12 -4.14 -9.04
C SER A 41 15.81 -3.03 -8.04
N TRP A 42 16.01 -3.34 -6.76
CA TRP A 42 15.91 -2.36 -5.67
C TRP A 42 17.21 -1.59 -5.48
N ILE A 43 17.09 -0.30 -5.21
CA ILE A 43 18.18 0.55 -4.74
C ILE A 43 18.08 0.59 -3.20
N GLN A 44 19.12 0.09 -2.53
CA GLN A 44 19.10 -0.11 -1.08
C GLN A 44 20.52 -0.10 -0.48
N PRO A 45 20.68 0.20 0.81
CA PRO A 45 21.92 -0.06 1.51
C PRO A 45 22.26 -1.55 1.53
N TYR A 46 23.55 -1.88 1.53
CA TYR A 46 24.04 -3.24 1.65
C TYR A 46 25.18 -3.31 2.65
N ALA A 47 25.06 -4.18 3.66
CA ALA A 47 26.07 -4.35 4.72
C ALA A 47 26.52 -3.03 5.38
N GLY A 48 25.58 -2.10 5.62
CA GLY A 48 25.85 -0.79 6.22
C GLY A 48 26.43 0.24 5.25
N VAL A 49 26.69 -0.12 3.99
CA VAL A 49 27.15 0.78 2.94
C VAL A 49 25.93 1.42 2.26
N PRO A 50 25.83 2.76 2.15
CA PRO A 50 24.74 3.41 1.45
C PRO A 50 24.80 3.11 -0.06
N PRO A 51 23.66 3.07 -0.76
CA PRO A 51 23.65 2.88 -2.20
C PRO A 51 24.22 4.10 -2.92
N ILE A 52 24.67 3.88 -4.15
CA ILE A 52 25.07 4.97 -5.04
C ILE A 52 23.80 5.63 -5.57
N LEU A 53 23.53 6.84 -5.10
CA LEU A 53 22.43 7.69 -5.57
C LEU A 53 23.00 8.94 -6.24
N PRO A 54 22.30 9.50 -7.24
CA PRO A 54 22.70 10.77 -7.85
C PRO A 54 22.83 11.89 -6.80
N ASN A 55 23.86 12.72 -6.94
CA ASN A 55 24.10 13.89 -6.07
C ASN A 55 23.66 15.22 -6.73
N LYS A 56 22.99 15.12 -7.88
CA LYS A 56 22.37 16.17 -8.68
C LYS A 56 21.13 15.59 -9.36
N TYR A 57 20.25 16.46 -9.84
CA TYR A 57 19.11 16.06 -10.66
C TYR A 57 19.51 15.20 -11.86
N VAL A 58 18.74 14.15 -12.10
CA VAL A 58 18.85 13.25 -13.25
C VAL A 58 17.45 13.03 -13.81
N ASP A 59 17.29 13.30 -15.11
CA ASP A 59 16.03 13.04 -15.81
C ASP A 59 15.72 11.54 -15.83
N GLY A 60 14.44 11.18 -15.71
CA GLY A 60 13.99 9.79 -15.67
C GLY A 60 14.22 9.04 -14.35
N PHE A 61 14.78 9.67 -13.31
CA PHE A 61 14.81 9.08 -11.96
C PHE A 61 13.43 9.21 -11.31
N VAL A 62 12.54 8.24 -11.55
CA VAL A 62 11.16 8.27 -11.06
C VAL A 62 10.85 7.04 -10.21
N ILE A 63 10.44 7.25 -8.95
CA ILE A 63 10.14 6.20 -7.98
C ILE A 63 8.75 5.62 -8.24
N GLU A 64 8.68 4.29 -8.29
CA GLU A 64 7.42 3.53 -8.36
C GLU A 64 7.10 2.80 -7.05
N SER A 65 8.13 2.28 -6.38
CA SER A 65 7.98 1.49 -5.15
C SER A 65 8.91 1.96 -4.04
N ILE A 66 8.39 2.02 -2.82
CA ILE A 66 9.13 2.31 -1.59
C ILE A 66 8.88 1.18 -0.59
N ASP A 67 9.94 0.71 0.05
CA ASP A 67 9.86 -0.19 1.19
C ASP A 67 10.67 0.40 2.36
N LEU A 68 9.92 0.84 3.36
CA LEU A 68 10.39 1.41 4.63
C LEU A 68 10.18 0.43 5.79
N SER A 69 9.94 -0.86 5.51
CA SER A 69 9.64 -1.84 6.55
C SER A 69 10.78 -1.95 7.56
N GLY A 70 10.45 -1.92 8.84
CA GLY A 70 11.41 -1.98 9.96
C GLY A 70 12.25 -0.71 10.15
N THR A 71 12.00 0.36 9.41
CA THR A 71 12.71 1.64 9.57
C THR A 71 12.10 2.48 10.69
N ASN A 72 12.86 3.48 11.15
CA ASN A 72 12.42 4.44 12.17
C ASN A 72 11.70 5.67 11.58
N ILE A 73 11.00 5.50 10.46
CA ILE A 73 10.26 6.56 9.78
C ILE A 73 9.19 7.15 10.71
N VAL A 74 9.11 8.49 10.74
CA VAL A 74 8.15 9.26 11.52
C VAL A 74 7.30 10.14 10.60
N TYR A 75 6.26 10.75 11.15
CA TYR A 75 5.32 11.61 10.44
C TYR A 75 6.03 12.60 9.51
N GLU A 76 6.97 13.40 10.02
CA GLU A 76 7.70 14.43 9.26
C GLU A 76 8.44 13.87 8.04
N GLY A 77 8.98 12.65 8.12
CA GLY A 77 9.67 12.01 7.00
C GLY A 77 8.74 11.65 5.84
N LEU A 78 7.43 11.60 6.07
CA LEU A 78 6.43 11.28 5.05
C LEU A 78 5.92 12.50 4.28
N GLU A 79 6.31 13.72 4.67
CA GLU A 79 5.77 14.99 4.17
C GLU A 79 5.67 15.06 2.64
N PHE A 80 6.73 14.60 1.97
CA PHE A 80 6.85 14.70 0.51
C PHE A 80 6.33 13.48 -0.26
N LEU A 81 6.01 12.36 0.41
CA LEU A 81 5.52 11.16 -0.29
C LEU A 81 4.24 11.39 -1.11
N PRO A 82 3.25 12.18 -0.65
CA PRO A 82 2.06 12.51 -1.46
C PRO A 82 2.36 13.27 -2.75
N CYS A 83 3.54 13.89 -2.87
CA CYS A 83 3.95 14.61 -4.06
C CYS A 83 4.54 13.69 -5.14
N LEU A 84 4.85 12.43 -4.82
CA LEU A 84 5.31 11.43 -5.79
C LEU A 84 4.15 11.01 -6.70
N THR A 85 4.18 11.48 -7.94
CA THR A 85 3.10 11.28 -8.93
C THR A 85 2.99 9.85 -9.43
N HIS A 86 4.06 9.06 -9.31
CA HIS A 86 4.15 7.70 -9.82
C HIS A 86 4.30 6.62 -8.75
N LEU A 87 4.27 6.97 -7.46
CA LEU A 87 4.34 6.00 -6.38
C LEU A 87 3.10 5.08 -6.39
N ARG A 88 3.32 3.78 -6.59
CA ARG A 88 2.27 2.75 -6.66
C ARG A 88 2.34 1.75 -5.50
N TYR A 89 3.53 1.47 -4.98
CA TYR A 89 3.73 0.46 -3.95
C TYR A 89 4.44 1.06 -2.74
N LEU A 90 3.82 0.95 -1.57
CA LEU A 90 4.39 1.42 -0.31
C LEU A 90 4.33 0.31 0.74
N LYS A 91 5.49 -0.10 1.25
CA LYS A 91 5.61 -1.05 2.37
C LYS A 91 6.16 -0.33 3.59
N MET A 92 5.47 -0.47 4.71
CA MET A 92 5.81 0.12 6.00
C MET A 92 5.54 -0.88 7.12
N LYS A 93 5.87 -2.15 6.88
CA LYS A 93 5.67 -3.22 7.85
C LYS A 93 6.61 -3.04 9.04
N ARG A 94 6.15 -3.27 10.27
CA ARG A 94 6.96 -3.13 11.50
C ARG A 94 7.55 -1.73 11.72
N CYS A 95 6.90 -0.69 11.22
CA CYS A 95 7.27 0.71 11.52
C CYS A 95 6.66 1.13 12.86
N ILE A 96 7.47 1.15 13.91
CA ILE A 96 6.98 1.34 15.31
C ILE A 96 6.43 2.74 15.61
N HIS A 97 6.77 3.73 14.78
CA HIS A 97 6.30 5.12 14.90
C HIS A 97 5.17 5.47 13.93
N LEU A 98 4.63 4.48 13.22
CA LEU A 98 3.55 4.69 12.26
C LEU A 98 2.20 4.78 12.97
N ASP A 99 1.61 5.97 13.02
CA ASP A 99 0.32 6.24 13.68
C ASP A 99 -0.77 6.69 12.69
N ASP A 100 -1.94 7.05 13.23
CA ASP A 100 -3.09 7.50 12.44
C ASP A 100 -2.81 8.80 11.65
N PHE A 101 -1.95 9.69 12.16
CA PHE A 101 -1.56 10.91 11.46
C PHE A 101 -0.68 10.57 10.24
N CYS A 102 0.23 9.60 10.40
CA CYS A 102 0.99 9.07 9.29
C CYS A 102 0.08 8.46 8.21
N LEU A 103 -0.92 7.64 8.61
CA LEU A 103 -1.89 7.09 7.66
C LEU A 103 -2.71 8.15 6.95
N SER A 104 -3.14 9.21 7.65
CA SER A 104 -3.84 10.35 7.03
C SER A 104 -3.00 11.00 5.92
N ARG A 105 -1.68 11.10 6.14
CA ARG A 105 -0.76 11.60 5.11
C ARG A 105 -0.59 10.62 3.95
N ILE A 106 -0.45 9.33 4.24
CA ILE A 106 -0.39 8.26 3.22
C ILE A 106 -1.68 8.25 2.38
N GLY A 107 -2.84 8.51 2.99
CA GLY A 107 -4.15 8.64 2.36
C GLY A 107 -4.23 9.72 1.26
N ARG A 108 -3.21 10.58 1.15
CA ARG A 108 -3.10 11.62 0.11
C ARG A 108 -2.32 11.18 -1.13
N ILE A 109 -1.70 9.99 -1.13
CA ILE A 109 -0.94 9.44 -2.26
C ILE A 109 -1.92 8.89 -3.30
N LYS A 110 -2.45 9.77 -4.17
CA LYS A 110 -3.54 9.45 -5.12
C LYS A 110 -3.28 8.23 -6.00
N GLY A 111 -2.01 7.97 -6.32
CA GLY A 111 -1.59 6.90 -7.21
C GLY A 111 -1.38 5.54 -6.55
N LEU A 112 -1.48 5.43 -5.23
CA LEU A 112 -1.10 4.24 -4.48
C LEU A 112 -2.03 3.06 -4.77
N GLN A 113 -1.45 1.91 -5.11
CA GLN A 113 -2.17 0.68 -5.45
C GLN A 113 -1.97 -0.42 -4.42
N PHE A 114 -0.83 -0.41 -3.73
CA PHE A 114 -0.48 -1.38 -2.69
C PHE A 114 0.04 -0.66 -1.45
N LEU A 115 -0.51 -1.03 -0.29
CA LEU A 115 -0.06 -0.55 1.01
C LEU A 115 0.10 -1.74 1.98
N ASP A 116 1.25 -1.86 2.62
CA ASP A 116 1.48 -2.79 3.73
C ASP A 116 1.83 -2.00 5.00
N VAL A 117 0.96 -2.10 6.00
CA VAL A 117 1.14 -1.48 7.33
C VAL A 117 1.04 -2.52 8.44
N SER A 118 1.32 -3.78 8.09
CA SER A 118 1.30 -4.90 9.04
C SER A 118 2.31 -4.71 10.17
N GLU A 119 1.98 -5.25 11.33
CA GLU A 119 2.84 -5.26 12.52
C GLU A 119 3.24 -3.84 12.99
N CYS A 120 2.43 -2.83 12.67
CA CYS A 120 2.58 -1.46 13.16
C CYS A 120 1.70 -1.26 14.42
N PRO A 121 2.30 -1.10 15.61
CA PRO A 121 1.60 -1.25 16.88
C PRO A 121 0.68 -0.07 17.23
N THR A 122 0.89 1.10 16.63
CA THR A 122 0.24 2.36 17.01
C THR A 122 -0.92 2.77 16.11
N ILE A 123 -1.15 2.05 15.01
CA ILE A 123 -2.27 2.31 14.09
C ILE A 123 -3.57 1.84 14.73
N THR A 124 -4.60 2.69 14.64
CA THR A 124 -5.96 2.37 15.05
C THR A 124 -6.92 2.32 13.85
N SER A 125 -8.16 1.95 14.15
CA SER A 125 -9.27 1.95 13.19
C SER A 125 -9.55 3.32 12.59
N LYS A 126 -9.27 4.40 13.34
CA LYS A 126 -9.39 5.79 12.83
C LYS A 126 -8.38 6.05 11.72
N GLY A 127 -7.15 5.58 11.88
CA GLY A 127 -6.11 5.66 10.85
C GLY A 127 -6.52 4.91 9.58
N LEU A 128 -7.02 3.67 9.71
CA LEU A 128 -7.50 2.92 8.54
C LEU A 128 -8.62 3.64 7.79
N ALA A 129 -9.56 4.28 8.50
CA ALA A 129 -10.65 5.02 7.87
C ALA A 129 -10.16 6.15 6.93
N THR A 130 -9.00 6.75 7.22
CA THR A 130 -8.41 7.79 6.35
C THR A 130 -7.97 7.27 4.98
N LEU A 131 -7.77 5.96 4.83
CA LEU A 131 -7.38 5.33 3.57
C LEU A 131 -8.53 5.29 2.55
N ALA A 132 -9.76 5.62 2.95
CA ALA A 132 -10.93 5.73 2.06
C ALA A 132 -10.73 6.71 0.88
N HIS A 133 -9.77 7.63 0.99
CA HIS A 133 -9.39 8.57 -0.06
C HIS A 133 -8.54 7.95 -1.18
N LEU A 134 -7.93 6.78 -0.95
CA LEU A 134 -7.05 6.11 -1.91
C LEU A 134 -7.84 5.35 -2.97
N LYS A 135 -8.47 6.08 -3.91
CA LYS A 135 -9.34 5.49 -4.95
C LYS A 135 -8.64 4.52 -5.91
N ALA A 136 -7.31 4.56 -5.96
CA ALA A 136 -6.49 3.64 -6.76
C ALA A 136 -6.02 2.40 -5.98
N LEU A 137 -6.27 2.33 -4.66
CA LEU A 137 -5.77 1.25 -3.82
C LEU A 137 -6.47 -0.07 -4.19
N ARG A 138 -5.66 -1.10 -4.41
CA ARG A 138 -6.12 -2.44 -4.81
C ARG A 138 -5.83 -3.48 -3.74
N ARG A 139 -4.77 -3.28 -2.97
CA ARG A 139 -4.38 -4.21 -1.91
C ARG A 139 -3.87 -3.47 -0.68
N LEU A 140 -4.40 -3.86 0.47
CA LEU A 140 -3.98 -3.38 1.78
C LEU A 140 -3.64 -4.58 2.66
N ILE A 141 -2.52 -4.54 3.37
CA ILE A 141 -2.14 -5.56 4.35
C ILE A 141 -2.14 -4.93 5.75
N VAL A 142 -2.94 -5.49 6.66
CA VAL A 142 -3.13 -5.00 8.03
C VAL A 142 -2.96 -6.10 9.08
N SER A 143 -2.14 -7.13 8.86
CA SER A 143 -1.93 -8.20 9.84
C SER A 143 -1.13 -7.74 11.07
N GLY A 144 -1.42 -8.28 12.25
CA GLY A 144 -0.59 -8.03 13.45
C GLY A 144 -0.63 -6.59 14.01
N ASN A 145 -1.70 -5.83 13.75
CA ASN A 145 -1.91 -4.50 14.34
C ASN A 145 -2.81 -4.60 15.59
N PRO A 146 -2.25 -4.55 16.82
CA PRO A 146 -2.99 -4.82 18.07
C PRO A 146 -3.97 -3.72 18.49
N GLN A 147 -3.83 -2.49 17.98
CA GLN A 147 -4.65 -1.34 18.35
C GLN A 147 -5.81 -1.06 17.37
N ILE A 148 -6.01 -1.93 16.38
CA ILE A 148 -7.14 -1.83 15.44
C ILE A 148 -8.32 -2.59 16.03
N GLU A 149 -9.23 -1.84 16.66
CA GLU A 149 -10.49 -2.33 17.21
C GLU A 149 -11.53 -2.55 16.10
N ASP A 150 -12.42 -3.53 16.25
CA ASP A 150 -13.45 -3.85 15.25
C ASP A 150 -12.89 -3.98 13.82
N LYS A 151 -11.68 -4.55 13.72
CA LYS A 151 -10.88 -4.59 12.50
C LYS A 151 -11.64 -5.16 11.31
N GLU A 152 -12.36 -6.24 11.52
CA GLU A 152 -13.20 -6.90 10.51
C GLU A 152 -14.25 -5.94 9.97
N LEU A 153 -14.96 -5.21 10.84
CA LEU A 153 -16.00 -4.26 10.44
C LEU A 153 -15.40 -3.08 9.66
N VAL A 154 -14.31 -2.50 10.16
CA VAL A 154 -13.66 -1.34 9.53
C VAL A 154 -13.12 -1.72 8.15
N CYS A 155 -12.53 -2.90 8.02
CA CYS A 155 -12.04 -3.41 6.74
C CYS A 155 -13.18 -3.68 5.76
N LEU A 156 -14.30 -4.27 6.20
CA LEU A 156 -15.49 -4.43 5.36
C LEU A 156 -16.05 -3.10 4.86
N LEU A 157 -16.14 -2.08 5.73
CA LEU A 157 -16.59 -0.74 5.34
C LEU A 157 -15.62 -0.08 4.34
N LEU A 158 -14.32 -0.33 4.48
CA LEU A 158 -13.32 0.19 3.57
C LEU A 158 -13.39 -0.49 2.19
N GLU A 159 -13.58 -1.81 2.15
CA GLU A 159 -13.79 -2.58 0.92
C GLU A 159 -15.10 -2.19 0.21
N ASP A 160 -16.17 -1.91 0.96
CA ASP A 160 -17.43 -1.38 0.41
C ASP A 160 -17.22 0.00 -0.23
N HIS A 161 -16.49 0.89 0.47
CA HIS A 161 -16.19 2.24 -0.04
C HIS A 161 -15.17 2.25 -1.21
N LEU A 162 -14.34 1.21 -1.31
CA LEU A 162 -13.31 1.01 -2.32
C LEU A 162 -13.50 -0.36 -2.98
N PRO A 163 -14.45 -0.53 -3.92
CA PRO A 163 -14.92 -1.84 -4.39
C PRO A 163 -13.88 -2.69 -5.17
N LYS A 164 -12.68 -2.14 -5.41
CA LYS A 164 -11.55 -2.84 -6.04
C LYS A 164 -10.42 -3.15 -5.06
N LEU A 165 -10.60 -2.79 -3.79
CA LEU A 165 -9.67 -3.07 -2.71
C LEU A 165 -9.89 -4.49 -2.20
N TYR A 166 -8.78 -5.18 -1.99
CA TYR A 166 -8.73 -6.44 -1.26
C TYR A 166 -7.82 -6.26 -0.03
N ILE A 167 -8.32 -6.65 1.14
CA ILE A 167 -7.59 -6.48 2.40
C ILE A 167 -7.10 -7.84 2.94
N ASP A 168 -5.79 -7.96 3.15
CA ASP A 168 -5.16 -9.10 3.81
C ASP A 168 -4.96 -8.86 5.31
N GLY A 169 -5.00 -9.95 6.09
CA GLY A 169 -4.71 -9.92 7.53
C GLY A 169 -5.93 -9.70 8.42
N VAL A 170 -7.12 -9.99 7.90
CA VAL A 170 -8.42 -9.89 8.56
C VAL A 170 -9.13 -11.24 8.47
N ASP A 171 -9.70 -11.71 9.57
CA ASP A 171 -10.44 -12.97 9.61
C ASP A 171 -11.94 -12.69 9.75
N TYR A 172 -12.59 -12.44 8.61
CA TYR A 172 -14.02 -12.10 8.57
C TYR A 172 -14.96 -13.20 9.08
N ILE A 173 -14.51 -14.46 9.08
CA ILE A 173 -15.38 -15.61 9.31
C ILE A 173 -15.01 -16.33 10.61
N GLY A 174 -13.75 -16.33 11.03
CA GLY A 174 -13.26 -17.19 12.12
C GLY A 174 -13.98 -17.00 13.45
N GLN A 175 -14.41 -15.78 13.76
CA GLN A 175 -15.14 -15.46 14.99
C GLN A 175 -16.64 -15.78 14.93
N LEU A 176 -17.18 -16.16 13.77
CA LEU A 176 -18.60 -16.49 13.65
C LEU A 176 -18.92 -17.89 14.22
N PRO A 177 -20.14 -18.10 14.75
CA PRO A 177 -20.62 -19.45 15.07
C PRO A 177 -20.60 -20.35 13.82
N ASP A 178 -20.32 -21.64 13.98
CA ASP A 178 -20.20 -22.57 12.84
C ASP A 178 -21.44 -22.59 11.93
N LYS A 179 -22.63 -22.47 12.52
CA LYS A 179 -23.89 -22.34 11.76
C LYS A 179 -23.90 -21.12 10.84
N SER A 180 -23.31 -20.01 11.26
CA SER A 180 -23.20 -18.79 10.45
C SER A 180 -22.14 -18.96 9.37
N LYS A 181 -21.00 -19.59 9.70
CA LYS A 181 -19.95 -19.93 8.72
C LYS A 181 -20.52 -20.81 7.59
N GLU A 182 -21.24 -21.87 7.94
CA GLU A 182 -21.88 -22.77 6.97
C GLU A 182 -22.86 -22.02 6.06
N LYS A 183 -23.70 -21.13 6.62
CA LYS A 183 -24.64 -20.34 5.83
C LYS A 183 -23.92 -19.44 4.82
N ILE A 184 -22.87 -18.74 5.23
CA ILE A 184 -22.09 -17.86 4.35
C ILE A 184 -21.42 -18.67 3.24
N LEU A 185 -20.79 -19.79 3.57
CA LEU A 185 -20.14 -20.67 2.59
C LEU A 185 -21.14 -21.20 1.54
N ARG A 186 -22.37 -21.53 1.96
CA ARG A 186 -23.45 -21.93 1.04
C ARG A 186 -23.90 -20.79 0.13
N LEU A 187 -23.91 -19.54 0.59
CA LEU A 187 -24.25 -18.37 -0.23
C LEU A 187 -23.18 -18.10 -1.30
N VAL A 188 -21.91 -18.17 -0.91
CA VAL A 188 -20.77 -17.94 -1.83
C VAL A 188 -20.74 -19.01 -2.92
N SER A 189 -20.82 -20.30 -2.55
CA SER A 189 -20.83 -21.40 -3.52
C SER A 189 -22.05 -21.41 -4.44
N ARG A 190 -23.17 -20.82 -4.02
CA ARG A 190 -24.35 -20.63 -4.88
C ARG A 190 -24.12 -19.51 -5.88
N ASN A 191 -23.52 -18.40 -5.46
CA ASN A 191 -23.17 -17.29 -6.35
C ASN A 191 -22.15 -17.71 -7.40
N GLU A 192 -21.13 -18.49 -7.07
CA GLU A 192 -20.15 -18.99 -8.05
C GLU A 192 -20.82 -19.78 -9.18
N LYS A 193 -21.81 -20.62 -8.84
CA LYS A 193 -22.61 -21.37 -9.82
C LYS A 193 -23.50 -20.47 -10.68
N PHE A 194 -24.06 -19.40 -10.10
CA PHE A 194 -24.84 -18.41 -10.86
C PHE A 194 -23.95 -17.60 -11.83
N THR A 195 -22.76 -17.19 -11.39
CA THR A 195 -21.81 -16.46 -12.24
C THR A 195 -21.28 -17.34 -13.37
N GLN A 196 -21.05 -18.64 -13.12
CA GLN A 196 -20.67 -19.59 -14.17
C GLN A 196 -21.81 -19.81 -15.18
N ALA A 197 -23.06 -19.97 -14.73
CA ALA A 197 -24.21 -20.12 -15.62
C ALA A 197 -24.45 -18.88 -16.51
N GLN A 198 -24.27 -17.67 -15.99
CA GLN A 198 -24.38 -16.43 -16.78
C GLN A 198 -23.22 -16.25 -17.79
N ASN A 199 -22.03 -16.76 -17.46
CA ASN A 199 -20.89 -16.76 -18.40
C ASN A 199 -21.06 -17.81 -19.50
N GLU A 200 -21.79 -18.90 -19.26
CA GLU A 200 -22.14 -19.89 -20.28
C GLU A 200 -23.26 -19.37 -21.21
N GLU A 201 -24.30 -18.70 -20.69
CA GLU A 201 -25.37 -18.09 -21.50
C GLU A 201 -24.88 -16.94 -22.39
N THR A 202 -23.91 -16.14 -21.95
CA THR A 202 -23.31 -15.07 -22.77
C THR A 202 -22.30 -15.58 -23.81
N ASN A 203 -21.93 -16.86 -23.77
CA ASN A 203 -21.05 -17.48 -24.77
C ASN A 203 -21.83 -18.14 -25.92
N VAL A 204 -23.15 -18.34 -25.78
CA VAL A 204 -24.00 -18.88 -26.86
C VAL A 204 -24.36 -17.79 -27.90
N ASP A 205 -24.40 -16.52 -27.49
CA ASP A 205 -24.70 -15.39 -28.40
C ASP A 205 -23.47 -14.82 -29.14
N LYS A 206 -22.25 -15.34 -28.88
CA LYS A 206 -21.02 -14.94 -29.61
C LYS A 206 -20.57 -15.90 -30.71
N VAL A 207 -21.27 -17.01 -30.92
CA VAL A 207 -20.92 -17.99 -31.97
C VAL A 207 -21.52 -17.62 -33.36
N TYR A 208 -22.35 -16.58 -33.47
CA TYR A 208 -22.98 -16.19 -34.74
C TYR A 208 -22.51 -14.86 -35.37
N LEU A 209 -21.43 -14.24 -34.88
CA LEU A 209 -20.87 -13.03 -35.49
C LEU A 209 -19.34 -13.11 -35.65
N ILE A 210 -18.87 -14.16 -36.32
CA ILE A 210 -17.57 -14.15 -36.98
C ILE A 210 -17.74 -14.77 -38.36
N ASP A 211 -18.37 -14.03 -39.26
CA ASP A 211 -18.12 -14.15 -40.69
C ASP A 211 -18.56 -12.87 -41.42
N LYS A 212 -17.58 -12.22 -42.07
CA LYS A 212 -17.65 -11.06 -42.98
C LYS A 212 -17.74 -9.65 -42.36
N ALA A 213 -16.59 -8.99 -42.21
CA ALA A 213 -16.16 -7.85 -43.06
C ALA A 213 -14.78 -7.35 -42.58
#